data_AF-A0A3B9M0Y0-F1
#
_entry.id   AF-A0A3B9M0Y0-F1
#
_cell.length_a   1.000
_cell.length_b   1.000
_cell.length_c   1.000
_cell.angle_alpha   90.00
_cell.angle_beta   90.00
_cell.angle_gamma   90.00
#
_symmetry.space_group_name_H-M   'P 1'
#
loop_
_entity.id
_entity.type
_entity.pdbx_description
1 polymer ?
#
loop_
_entity_poly.entity_id
_entity_poly.type
_entity_poly.pdbx_seq_one_letter_code
_entity_poly.pdbx_strand_id
1 'polypeptide(L)'
;MSKAKKRYYRKRVDFYLLVNKIKLWPSRSGILHGIRRISKKGGYAEITTHCGHTFLIKLSKNSRAARWLRNKWFFKSCRACRIPSWKLEKFASTQFAQHYGSTLEDGENQ
;
A
#
# COMPACT_ATOMS: atom_id res chain seq x y z
N MET A 1 5.08 -24.85 -11.13
CA MET A 1 4.71 -23.43 -10.88
C MET A 1 5.97 -22.66 -10.52
N SER A 2 6.32 -21.62 -11.28
CA SER A 2 7.53 -20.82 -11.00
C SER A 2 7.38 -20.11 -9.64
N LYS A 3 8.42 -20.19 -8.81
CA LYS A 3 8.44 -19.56 -7.49
C LYS A 3 8.21 -18.06 -7.68
N ALA A 4 7.14 -17.49 -7.11
CA ALA A 4 6.85 -16.07 -7.24
C ALA A 4 8.07 -15.25 -6.79
N LYS A 5 8.64 -14.47 -7.72
CA LYS A 5 9.87 -13.71 -7.47
C LYS A 5 9.64 -12.73 -6.31
N LYS A 6 10.40 -12.88 -5.23
CA LYS A 6 10.33 -11.99 -4.06
C LYS A 6 10.60 -10.55 -4.52
N ARG A 7 9.70 -9.63 -4.17
CA ARG A 7 9.85 -8.21 -4.48
C ARG A 7 10.35 -7.45 -3.25
N TYR A 8 11.31 -6.56 -3.44
CA TYR A 8 11.90 -5.77 -2.37
C TYR A 8 11.73 -4.29 -2.64
N TYR A 9 11.18 -3.57 -1.65
CA TYR A 9 11.11 -2.12 -1.62
C TYR A 9 11.99 -1.56 -0.50
N ARG A 10 12.54 -0.37 -0.70
CA ARG A 10 13.30 0.31 0.36
C ARG A 10 12.38 0.68 1.53
N LYS A 11 12.91 0.64 2.75
CA LYS A 11 12.23 1.22 3.92
C LYS A 11 12.13 2.73 3.75
N ARG A 12 11.04 3.32 4.28
CA ARG A 12 10.80 4.78 4.26
C ARG A 12 10.78 5.43 2.86
N VAL A 13 10.33 4.70 1.84
CA VAL A 13 9.97 5.28 0.53
C VAL A 13 8.83 6.29 0.66
N ASP A 14 8.67 7.13 -0.36
CA ASP A 14 7.53 8.06 -0.44
C ASP A 14 6.19 7.32 -0.22
N PHE A 15 5.37 7.90 0.65
CA PHE A 15 4.16 7.21 1.11
C PHE A 15 3.07 7.20 0.04
N TYR A 16 2.96 8.28 -0.74
CA TYR A 16 2.01 8.32 -1.84
C TYR A 16 2.36 7.25 -2.87
N LEU A 17 3.62 7.19 -3.29
CA LEU A 17 4.11 6.19 -4.23
C LEU A 17 3.90 4.76 -3.76
N LEU A 18 4.18 4.50 -2.49
CA LEU A 18 3.98 3.19 -1.88
C LEU A 18 2.50 2.76 -1.97
N VAL A 19 1.59 3.64 -1.52
CA VAL A 19 0.15 3.35 -1.51
C VAL A 19 -0.39 3.27 -2.93
N ASN A 20 0.06 4.14 -3.83
CA ASN A 20 -0.34 4.17 -5.22
C ASN A 20 0.10 2.89 -5.96
N LYS A 21 1.28 2.35 -5.64
CA LYS A 21 1.79 1.10 -6.24
C LYS A 21 1.10 -0.14 -5.67
N ILE A 22 0.88 -0.20 -4.36
CA ILE A 22 0.29 -1.38 -3.71
C ILE A 22 -1.23 -1.43 -3.90
N LYS A 23 -1.90 -0.27 -3.94
CA LYS A 23 -3.36 -0.12 -4.01
C LYS A 23 -4.10 -0.89 -2.91
N LEU A 24 -3.51 -0.94 -1.71
CA LEU A 24 -4.11 -1.51 -0.51
C LEU A 24 -4.00 -0.51 0.64
N TRP A 25 -5.00 -0.50 1.52
CA TRP A 25 -5.05 0.38 2.68
C TRP A 25 -5.31 -0.42 3.97
N PRO A 26 -4.41 -0.38 4.95
CA PRO A 26 -4.69 -0.96 6.26
C PRO A 26 -5.52 0.03 7.10
N SER A 27 -6.73 -0.37 7.49
CA SER A 27 -7.55 0.40 8.43
C SER A 27 -6.93 0.39 9.84
N ARG A 28 -7.36 1.30 10.71
CA ARG A 28 -6.94 1.30 12.13
C ARG A 28 -7.36 0.03 12.88
N SER A 29 -8.41 -0.65 12.44
CA SER A 29 -8.90 -1.92 13.00
C SER A 29 -8.20 -3.17 12.45
N GLY A 30 -7.19 -3.01 11.57
CA GLY A 30 -6.46 -4.13 10.97
C GLY A 30 -7.21 -4.85 9.87
N ILE A 31 -8.20 -4.17 9.27
CA ILE A 31 -8.87 -4.65 8.06
C ILE A 31 -8.13 -4.08 6.85
N LEU A 32 -7.74 -4.95 5.92
CA LEU A 32 -7.09 -4.55 4.68
C LEU A 32 -8.14 -4.25 3.61
N HIS A 33 -8.13 -3.02 3.09
CA HIS A 33 -9.03 -2.56 2.04
C HIS A 33 -8.32 -2.47 0.69
N GLY A 34 -9.04 -2.74 -0.39
CA GLY A 34 -8.58 -2.43 -1.74
C GLY A 34 -8.83 -0.96 -2.06
N ILE A 35 -7.83 -0.26 -2.59
CA ILE A 35 -7.96 1.13 -3.05
C ILE A 35 -8.43 1.13 -4.50
N ARG A 36 -9.56 1.79 -4.77
CA ARG A 36 -10.11 2.02 -6.10
C ARG A 36 -9.49 3.25 -6.75
N ARG A 37 -9.43 4.36 -6.01
CA ARG A 37 -8.89 5.64 -6.48
C ARG A 37 -8.03 6.28 -5.39
N ILE A 38 -6.97 6.96 -5.81
CA ILE A 38 -6.18 7.85 -4.97
C ILE A 38 -5.94 9.14 -5.74
N SER A 39 -6.11 10.29 -5.10
CA SER A 39 -5.87 11.60 -5.69
C SER A 39 -5.00 12.42 -4.73
N LYS A 40 -3.83 12.86 -5.21
CA LYS A 40 -2.89 13.68 -4.44
C LYS A 40 -3.42 15.12 -4.37
N LYS A 41 -3.45 15.70 -3.17
CA LYS A 41 -3.88 17.07 -2.87
C LYS A 41 -2.80 17.72 -2.00
N GLY A 42 -1.68 18.10 -2.62
CA GLY A 42 -0.50 18.62 -1.93
C GLY A 42 0.10 17.61 -0.94
N GLY A 43 0.18 17.99 0.35
CA GLY A 43 0.65 17.12 1.44
C GLY A 43 -0.34 16.04 1.89
N TYR A 44 -1.50 15.97 1.25
CA TYR A 44 -2.55 15.00 1.54
C TYR A 44 -2.89 14.17 0.31
N ALA A 45 -3.60 13.07 0.51
CA ALA A 45 -4.24 12.33 -0.56
C ALA A 45 -5.65 11.90 -0.15
N GLU A 46 -6.58 11.98 -1.09
CA GLU A 46 -7.92 11.43 -0.95
C GLU A 46 -7.92 10.01 -1.48
N ILE A 47 -8.38 9.06 -0.68
CA ILE A 47 -8.47 7.65 -1.02
C ILE A 47 -9.93 7.25 -1.08
N THR A 48 -10.32 6.58 -2.16
CA THR A 48 -11.60 5.87 -2.28
C THR A 48 -11.32 4.37 -2.36
N THR A 49 -11.93 3.60 -1.47
CA THR A 49 -11.81 2.15 -1.41
C THR A 49 -12.84 1.46 -2.32
N HIS A 50 -12.60 0.19 -2.67
CA HIS A 50 -13.57 -0.60 -3.43
C HIS A 50 -14.88 -0.85 -2.67
N CYS A 51 -14.88 -0.75 -1.34
CA CYS A 51 -16.09 -0.87 -0.52
C CYS A 51 -16.78 0.48 -0.27
N GLY A 52 -16.45 1.53 -1.03
CA GLY A 52 -17.18 2.81 -1.03
C GLY A 52 -16.73 3.85 -0.02
N HIS A 53 -15.81 3.52 0.90
CA HIS A 53 -15.29 4.50 1.85
C HIS A 53 -14.35 5.48 1.17
N THR A 54 -14.55 6.77 1.41
CA THR A 54 -13.67 7.86 0.97
C THR A 54 -13.13 8.61 2.18
N PHE A 55 -11.83 8.88 2.21
CA PHE A 55 -11.19 9.60 3.32
C PHE A 55 -9.91 10.32 2.89
N LEU A 56 -9.57 11.39 3.61
CA LEU A 56 -8.35 12.15 3.42
C LEU A 56 -7.23 11.61 4.33
N ILE A 57 -6.02 11.48 3.80
CA ILE A 57 -4.83 11.06 4.53
C ILE A 57 -3.68 12.06 4.37
N LYS A 58 -2.85 12.19 5.39
CA LYS A 58 -1.59 12.94 5.30
C LYS A 58 -0.49 12.05 4.70
N LEU A 59 0.23 12.58 3.73
CA LEU A 59 1.34 11.88 3.08
C LEU A 59 2.61 11.97 3.93
N SER A 60 2.77 11.02 4.85
CA SER A 60 3.97 10.91 5.68
C SER A 60 4.54 9.48 5.68
N LYS A 61 5.85 9.39 5.43
CA LYS A 61 6.65 8.15 5.49
C LYS A 61 6.64 7.51 6.88
N ASN A 62 6.40 8.33 7.92
CA ASN A 62 6.38 7.92 9.33
C ASN A 62 4.96 7.70 9.88
N SER A 63 3.93 7.83 9.03
CA SER A 63 2.55 7.63 9.47
C SER A 63 2.30 6.19 9.96
N ARG A 64 1.26 6.02 10.81
CA ARG A 64 0.80 4.71 11.25
C ARG A 64 0.52 3.79 10.06
N ALA A 65 -0.22 4.26 9.06
CA ALA A 65 -0.56 3.47 7.87
C ALA A 65 0.70 3.05 7.08
N ALA A 66 1.69 3.95 6.93
CA ALA A 66 2.96 3.60 6.30
C ALA A 66 3.71 2.50 7.07
N ARG A 67 3.75 2.59 8.40
CA ARG A 67 4.34 1.55 9.26
C ARG A 67 3.58 0.23 9.14
N TRP A 68 2.25 0.27 9.11
CA TRP A 68 1.39 -0.91 9.01
C TRP A 68 1.55 -1.62 7.67
N LEU A 69 1.67 -0.88 6.56
CA LEU A 69 1.97 -1.46 5.25
C LEU A 69 3.35 -2.14 5.22
N ARG A 70 4.38 -1.50 5.80
CA ARG A 70 5.74 -2.07 5.84
C ARG A 70 5.82 -3.34 6.69
N ASN A 71 5.20 -3.30 7.86
CA ASN A 71 5.21 -4.43 8.80
C ASN A 71 4.10 -5.45 8.52
N LYS A 72 3.25 -5.19 7.52
CA LYS A 72 2.10 -6.02 7.15
C LYS A 72 1.16 -6.29 8.32
N TRP A 73 0.91 -5.27 9.14
CA TRP A 73 -0.01 -5.36 10.26
C TRP A 73 -1.45 -5.23 9.77
N PHE A 74 -2.03 -6.37 9.42
CA PHE A 74 -3.45 -6.55 9.15
C PHE A 74 -3.85 -7.96 9.60
N PHE A 75 -5.08 -8.10 10.07
CA PHE A 75 -5.60 -9.38 10.57
C PHE A 75 -6.48 -10.08 9.53
N LYS A 76 -7.23 -9.30 8.74
CA LYS A 76 -8.15 -9.83 7.74
C LYS A 76 -8.33 -8.88 6.57
N SER A 77 -8.68 -9.40 5.40
CA SER A 77 -9.09 -8.61 4.25
C SER A 77 -10.57 -8.19 4.37
N CYS A 78 -10.90 -7.02 3.83
CA CYS A 78 -12.27 -6.55 3.75
C CYS A 78 -13.06 -7.42 2.76
N ARG A 79 -14.12 -8.08 3.23
CA ARG A 79 -15.00 -8.93 2.41
C ARG A 79 -15.65 -8.16 1.26
N ALA A 80 -16.14 -6.94 1.53
CA ALA A 80 -16.77 -6.08 0.52
C ALA A 80 -15.79 -5.59 -0.56
N CYS A 81 -14.50 -5.41 -0.23
CA CYS A 81 -13.50 -5.03 -1.23
C CYS A 81 -13.19 -6.15 -2.22
N ARG A 82 -13.52 -7.42 -1.91
CA ARG A 82 -13.23 -8.60 -2.74
C ARG A 82 -11.80 -8.60 -3.30
N ILE A 83 -10.83 -8.40 -2.40
CA ILE A 83 -9.41 -8.35 -2.78
C ILE A 83 -9.01 -9.75 -3.31
N PRO A 84 -8.53 -9.86 -4.56
CA PRO A 84 -8.12 -11.16 -5.11
C PRO A 84 -7.00 -11.81 -4.30
N SER A 85 -7.01 -13.15 -4.21
CA SER A 85 -6.00 -13.94 -3.50
C SER A 85 -4.58 -13.63 -3.98
N TRP A 86 -4.36 -13.59 -5.29
CA TRP A 86 -3.06 -13.27 -5.88
C TRP A 86 -2.50 -11.92 -5.40
N LYS A 87 -3.36 -10.93 -5.14
CA LYS A 87 -2.94 -9.60 -4.67
C LYS A 87 -2.53 -9.66 -3.19
N LEU A 88 -3.24 -10.44 -2.39
CA LEU A 88 -2.88 -10.72 -0.99
C LEU A 88 -1.55 -11.47 -0.91
N GLU A 89 -1.36 -12.52 -1.73
CA GLU A 89 -0.12 -13.30 -1.83
C GLU A 89 1.07 -12.44 -2.30
N LYS A 90 0.84 -11.59 -3.31
CA LYS A 90 1.84 -10.62 -3.78
C LYS A 90 2.23 -9.64 -2.68
N PHE A 91 1.27 -9.14 -1.91
CA PHE A 91 1.53 -8.25 -0.79
C PHE A 91 2.28 -8.98 0.34
N ALA A 92 1.87 -10.20 0.67
CA ALA A 92 2.50 -11.03 1.69
C ALA A 92 3.95 -11.40 1.34
N SER A 93 4.27 -11.62 0.07
CA SER A 93 5.63 -11.94 -0.40
C SER A 93 6.54 -10.71 -0.59
N THR A 94 5.98 -9.51 -0.67
CA THR A 94 6.74 -8.25 -0.80
C THR A 94 7.51 -7.93 0.48
N GLN A 95 8.81 -7.68 0.42
CA GLN A 95 9.66 -7.38 1.59
C GLN A 95 10.12 -5.93 1.61
N PHE A 96 10.40 -5.41 2.81
CA PHE A 96 10.89 -4.05 3.02
C PHE A 96 12.26 -4.08 3.69
N ALA A 97 13.30 -3.62 2.99
CA ALA A 97 14.68 -3.62 3.48
C ALA A 97 15.27 -2.20 3.51
N GLN A 98 16.18 -1.92 4.45
CA GLN A 98 16.76 -0.57 4.59
C GLN A 98 17.76 -0.26 3.48
N HIS A 99 18.68 -1.19 3.21
CA HIS A 99 19.80 -1.03 2.28
C HIS A 99 19.60 -1.81 0.97
N TYR A 100 18.40 -2.33 0.72
CA TYR A 100 18.10 -3.16 -0.45
C TYR A 100 16.68 -2.92 -0.97
N GLY A 101 16.47 -3.13 -2.26
CA GLY A 101 15.19 -2.94 -2.94
C GLY A 101 15.13 -1.69 -3.81
N SER A 102 14.06 -1.62 -4.61
CA SER A 102 13.81 -0.51 -5.52
C SER A 102 13.43 0.76 -4.74
N THR A 103 14.04 1.89 -5.13
CA THR A 103 13.49 3.21 -4.82
C THR A 103 12.22 3.37 -5.65
N LEU A 104 11.10 3.69 -5.00
CA LEU A 104 9.92 4.11 -5.76
C LEU A 104 10.11 5.58 -6.09
N GLU A 105 10.22 5.86 -7.38
CA GLU A 105 10.30 7.21 -7.93
C GLU A 105 8.99 7.50 -8.68
N ASP A 106 8.55 8.75 -8.65
CA ASP A 106 7.39 9.19 -9.44
C ASP A 106 7.81 9.10 -10.91
N GLY A 107 7.21 8.17 -11.66
CA GLY A 107 7.44 8.01 -13.10
C GLY A 107 6.83 9.13 -13.95
N GLU A 108 6.56 10.30 -13.38
CA GLU A 108 6.22 11.52 -14.14
C GLU A 108 7.52 12.11 -14.71
N ASN A 109 8.11 11.37 -15.65
CA ASN A 109 9.07 11.83 -16.64
C ASN A 109 9.04 10.81 -17.80
N GLN A 110 7.94 10.84 -18.55
CA GLN A 110 7.85 10.64 -20.01
C GLN A 110 6.41 10.82 -20.46
#